data_AF-A0A9D6CXU3-F1
#
_entry.id   AF-A0A9D6CXU3-F1
#
_cell.length_a   1.000
_cell.length_b   1.000
_cell.length_c   1.000
_cell.angle_alpha   90.00
_cell.angle_beta   90.00
_cell.angle_gamma   90.00
#
_symmetry.space_group_name_H-M   'P 1'
#
loop_
_entity.id
_entity.type
_entity.pdbx_description
1 polymer ?
#
loop_
_entity_poly.entity_id
_entity_poly.type
_entity_poly.pdbx_seq_one_letter_code
_entity_poly.pdbx_strand_id
1 'polypeptide(L)'
;MRRFILPYDDFAALARAFLPAGKQDIYLKRFKEIESGRRWFRFNLSASFWSFFWFWYHKMYLVGLVICVAYLWVDQSIQNLLDASCLPLAEDDLIRFFAPMVISALVVGFLADILYWRHCRRKVDKLWQRYGHQLTDVAFAELLARKGGINLKGVLWFVGSVFALLFGIFGWLYMQDPVTGWRILSGEAIGNIKKPACEAGRS
;
A
#
# COMPACT_ATOMS: atom_id res chain seq x y z
N MET A 1 -14.05 -31.50 1.48
CA MET A 1 -12.94 -31.53 2.46
C MET A 1 -13.10 -30.39 3.45
N ARG A 2 -13.30 -30.66 4.75
CA ARG A 2 -13.29 -29.62 5.79
C ARG A 2 -11.85 -29.12 5.94
N ARG A 3 -11.60 -27.82 5.79
CA ARG A 3 -10.30 -27.25 6.15
C ARG A 3 -10.16 -27.40 7.66
N PHE A 4 -9.14 -28.14 8.10
CA PHE A 4 -8.74 -28.13 9.50
C PHE A 4 -8.24 -26.72 9.83
N ILE A 5 -8.93 -26.03 10.74
CA ILE A 5 -8.57 -24.70 11.22
C ILE A 5 -7.92 -24.92 12.58
N LEU A 6 -6.66 -24.52 12.73
CA LEU A 6 -5.96 -24.58 14.00
C LEU A 6 -6.71 -23.74 15.05
N PRO A 7 -6.89 -24.22 16.29
CA PRO A 7 -7.30 -23.38 17.41
C PRO A 7 -6.41 -22.15 17.53
N TYR A 8 -6.96 -21.06 18.06
CA TYR A 8 -6.24 -19.77 18.10
C TYR A 8 -4.94 -19.85 18.90
N ASP A 9 -4.93 -20.57 20.03
CA ASP A 9 -3.77 -20.63 20.91
C ASP A 9 -2.60 -21.39 20.23
N ASP A 10 -2.90 -22.48 19.53
CA ASP A 10 -1.93 -23.22 18.72
C ASP A 10 -1.41 -22.35 17.56
N PHE A 11 -2.32 -21.65 16.87
CA PHE A 11 -1.95 -20.70 15.83
C PHE A 11 -1.04 -19.60 16.39
N ALA A 12 -1.34 -19.04 17.56
CA ALA A 12 -0.59 -17.95 18.15
C ALA A 12 0.84 -18.38 18.52
N ALA A 13 1.01 -19.60 19.03
CA ALA A 13 2.32 -20.17 19.32
C ALA A 13 3.18 -20.27 18.04
N LEU A 14 2.62 -20.82 16.97
CA LEU A 14 3.30 -20.96 15.68
C LEU A 14 3.54 -19.59 15.01
N ALA A 15 2.56 -18.69 15.08
CA ALA A 15 2.63 -17.38 14.46
C ALA A 15 3.74 -16.50 15.03
N ARG A 16 4.18 -16.72 16.29
CA ARG A 16 5.36 -16.02 16.84
C ARG A 16 6.58 -16.17 15.93
N ALA A 17 6.86 -17.39 15.46
CA ALA A 17 7.98 -17.65 14.55
C ALA A 17 7.78 -17.01 13.17
N PHE A 18 6.53 -16.87 12.72
CA PHE A 18 6.21 -16.26 11.42
C PHE A 18 6.25 -14.72 11.44
N LEU A 19 5.93 -14.09 12.57
CA LEU A 19 5.80 -12.64 12.68
C LEU A 19 7.15 -11.92 12.78
N PRO A 20 7.22 -10.62 12.44
CA PRO A 20 8.44 -9.84 12.58
C PRO A 20 8.95 -9.83 14.02
N ALA A 21 10.25 -10.09 14.20
CA ALA A 21 10.90 -10.05 15.51
C ALA A 21 10.69 -8.68 16.18
N GLY A 22 10.45 -8.68 17.50
CA GLY A 22 10.20 -7.48 18.30
C GLY A 22 8.79 -6.87 18.19
N LYS A 23 7.93 -7.35 17.27
CA LYS A 23 6.52 -6.90 17.16
C LYS A 23 5.49 -8.01 17.35
N GLN A 24 5.93 -9.21 17.71
CA GLN A 24 5.10 -10.42 17.81
C GLN A 24 3.88 -10.20 18.71
N ASP A 25 4.08 -9.74 19.95
CA ASP A 25 2.98 -9.57 20.91
C ASP A 25 1.97 -8.50 20.46
N ILE A 26 2.44 -7.44 19.79
CA ILE A 26 1.59 -6.39 19.22
C ILE A 26 0.65 -7.00 18.16
N TYR A 27 1.20 -7.79 17.23
CA TYR A 27 0.39 -8.42 16.18
C TYR A 27 -0.51 -9.52 16.74
N LEU A 28 -0.03 -10.36 17.66
CA LEU A 28 -0.85 -11.40 18.28
C LEU A 28 -2.03 -10.82 19.06
N LYS A 29 -1.82 -9.73 19.79
CA LYS A 29 -2.93 -9.02 20.45
C LYS A 29 -3.97 -8.56 19.43
N ARG A 30 -3.53 -7.94 18.32
CA ARG A 30 -4.41 -7.49 17.24
C ARG A 30 -5.15 -8.65 16.58
N PHE A 31 -4.47 -9.76 16.33
CA PHE A 31 -5.07 -10.96 15.75
C PHE A 31 -6.15 -11.54 16.66
N LYS A 32 -5.93 -11.57 17.97
CA LYS A 32 -6.94 -12.00 18.95
C LYS A 32 -8.17 -11.09 18.95
N GLU A 33 -7.96 -9.77 18.84
CA GLU A 33 -9.03 -8.78 18.74
C GLU A 33 -9.85 -8.92 17.45
N ILE A 34 -9.21 -9.26 16.33
CA ILE A 34 -9.87 -9.54 15.04
C ILE A 34 -10.63 -10.86 15.10
N GLU A 35 -10.01 -11.93 15.63
CA GLU A 35 -10.62 -13.27 15.74
C GLU A 35 -11.88 -13.24 16.61
N SER A 36 -11.82 -12.53 17.74
CA SER A 36 -12.96 -12.38 18.67
C SER A 36 -14.07 -11.46 18.15
N GLY A 37 -13.90 -10.84 16.98
CA GLY A 37 -14.85 -9.86 16.41
C GLY A 37 -14.91 -8.53 17.17
N ARG A 38 -14.11 -8.37 18.23
CA ARG A 38 -14.22 -7.24 19.17
C ARG A 38 -13.75 -5.92 18.58
N ARG A 39 -12.72 -5.94 17.72
CA ARG A 39 -12.16 -4.74 17.07
C ARG A 39 -11.57 -5.07 15.70
N TRP A 40 -12.44 -5.27 14.72
CA TRP A 40 -12.02 -5.47 13.34
C TRP A 40 -11.66 -4.14 12.63
N PHE A 41 -12.23 -3.00 13.06
CA PHE A 41 -11.85 -1.67 12.60
C PHE A 41 -10.81 -1.03 13.52
N ARG A 42 -9.51 -1.17 13.19
CA ARG A 42 -8.45 -0.35 13.77
C ARG A 42 -7.65 0.28 12.65
N PHE A 43 -7.30 1.55 12.82
CA PHE A 43 -6.52 2.28 11.85
C PHE A 43 -5.03 1.95 12.02
N ASN A 44 -4.41 1.45 10.95
CA ASN A 44 -2.97 1.21 10.87
C ASN A 44 -2.30 2.37 10.12
N LEU A 45 -1.74 3.31 10.89
CA LEU A 45 -1.07 4.49 10.34
C LEU A 45 0.10 4.13 9.42
N SER A 46 0.89 3.11 9.77
CA SER A 46 2.01 2.68 8.93
C SER A 46 1.54 2.14 7.58
N ALA A 47 0.46 1.36 7.56
CA ALA A 47 -0.10 0.86 6.31
C ALA A 47 -0.80 1.96 5.50
N SER A 48 -1.40 2.95 6.16
CA SER A 48 -1.98 4.12 5.49
C SER A 48 -0.91 4.93 4.77
N PHE A 49 0.19 5.25 5.46
CA PHE A 49 1.28 6.07 4.90
C PHE A 49 2.06 5.34 3.80
N TRP A 50 2.32 4.05 3.97
CA TRP A 50 3.09 3.25 2.99
C TRP A 50 2.21 2.55 1.95
N SER A 51 0.89 2.64 2.05
CA SER A 51 -0.10 2.04 1.12
C SER A 51 0.26 0.58 0.74
N PHE A 52 0.31 0.26 -0.55
CA PHE A 52 0.62 -1.07 -1.05
C PHE A 52 2.05 -1.55 -0.74
N PHE A 53 3.02 -0.64 -0.51
CA PHE A 53 4.38 -1.02 -0.12
C PHE A 53 4.41 -1.73 1.24
N TRP A 54 3.47 -1.41 2.13
CA TRP A 54 3.34 -2.09 3.42
C TRP A 54 3.07 -3.59 3.25
N PHE A 55 2.25 -3.97 2.26
CA PHE A 55 2.00 -5.38 1.96
C PHE A 55 3.22 -6.07 1.35
N TRP A 56 3.97 -5.36 0.51
CA TRP A 56 5.22 -5.88 -0.06
C TRP A 56 6.28 -6.11 1.02
N TYR A 57 6.39 -5.17 1.96
CA TYR A 57 7.25 -5.26 3.13
C TYR A 57 6.96 -6.52 3.96
N HIS A 58 5.68 -6.90 4.11
CA HIS A 58 5.25 -8.12 4.81
C HIS A 58 5.17 -9.37 3.92
N LYS A 59 5.87 -9.39 2.78
CA LYS A 59 5.94 -10.53 1.84
C LYS A 59 4.57 -10.97 1.30
N MET A 60 3.61 -10.06 1.22
CA MET A 60 2.28 -10.28 0.65
C MET A 60 2.19 -9.76 -0.79
N TYR A 61 3.14 -10.14 -1.66
CA TYR A 61 3.33 -9.52 -2.98
C TYR A 61 2.06 -9.51 -3.85
N LEU A 62 1.31 -10.62 -3.89
CA LEU A 62 0.07 -10.67 -4.65
C LEU A 62 -1.00 -9.73 -4.09
N VAL A 63 -1.12 -9.63 -2.76
CA VAL A 63 -2.06 -8.69 -2.13
C VAL A 63 -1.61 -7.25 -2.40
N GLY A 64 -0.31 -6.97 -2.27
CA GLY A 64 0.26 -5.66 -2.60
C GLY A 64 -0.01 -5.27 -4.05
N LEU A 65 0.15 -6.20 -5.01
CA LEU A 65 -0.15 -5.96 -6.42
C LEU A 65 -1.64 -5.65 -6.64
N VAL A 66 -2.54 -6.44 -6.06
CA VAL A 66 -3.99 -6.20 -6.17
C VAL A 66 -4.37 -4.85 -5.57
N ILE A 67 -3.83 -4.49 -4.41
CA ILE A 67 -4.07 -3.19 -3.79
C ILE A 67 -3.47 -2.06 -4.62
N CYS A 68 -2.30 -2.24 -5.24
CA CYS A 68 -1.70 -1.25 -6.14
C CYS A 68 -2.60 -0.97 -7.35
N VAL A 69 -3.08 -2.02 -8.03
CA VAL A 69 -4.02 -1.86 -9.16
C VAL A 69 -5.32 -1.20 -8.70
N ALA A 70 -5.89 -1.65 -7.58
CA ALA A 70 -7.11 -1.05 -7.03
C ALA A 70 -6.90 0.42 -6.64
N TYR A 71 -5.75 0.76 -6.08
CA TYR A 71 -5.35 2.12 -5.72
C TYR A 71 -5.34 3.03 -6.96
N LEU A 72 -4.62 2.63 -8.02
CA LEU A 72 -4.54 3.40 -9.27
C LEU A 72 -5.91 3.56 -9.93
N TRP A 73 -6.73 2.51 -9.89
CA TRP A 73 -8.07 2.54 -10.48
C TRP A 73 -9.03 3.46 -9.71
N VAL A 74 -9.00 3.42 -8.37
CA VAL A 74 -9.78 4.32 -7.52
C VAL A 74 -9.33 5.76 -7.71
N ASP A 75 -8.02 6.00 -7.75
CA ASP A 75 -7.44 7.34 -7.96
C ASP A 75 -7.94 7.97 -9.27
N GLN A 76 -7.81 7.24 -10.38
CA GLN A 76 -8.32 7.68 -11.69
C GLN A 76 -9.85 7.89 -11.68
N SER A 77 -10.58 6.99 -11.04
CA SER A 77 -12.05 7.07 -11.00
C SER A 77 -12.53 8.29 -10.21
N ILE A 78 -11.87 8.63 -9.10
CA ILE A 78 -12.19 9.83 -8.31
C ILE A 78 -11.86 11.08 -9.11
N GLN A 79 -10.71 11.14 -9.80
CA GLN A 79 -10.38 12.28 -10.67
C GLN A 79 -11.44 12.48 -11.76
N ASN A 80 -11.81 11.43 -12.48
CA ASN A 80 -12.86 11.49 -13.50
C ASN A 80 -14.21 11.97 -12.92
N LEU A 81 -14.55 11.54 -11.70
CA LEU A 81 -15.76 11.98 -11.01
C LEU A 81 -15.68 13.46 -10.60
N LEU A 82 -14.54 13.91 -10.09
CA LEU A 82 -14.31 15.32 -9.72
C LEU A 82 -14.38 16.24 -10.95
N ASP A 83 -13.83 15.81 -12.08
CA ASP A 83 -13.90 16.56 -13.33
C ASP A 83 -15.33 16.62 -13.89
N ALA A 84 -16.10 15.54 -13.74
CA ALA A 84 -17.49 15.50 -14.19
C ALA A 84 -18.49 16.20 -13.27
N SER A 85 -18.18 16.36 -11.98
CA SER A 85 -19.18 16.76 -10.97
C SER A 85 -19.49 18.26 -10.93
N CYS A 86 -18.88 19.08 -11.81
CA CYS A 86 -19.02 20.54 -11.86
C CYS A 86 -18.92 21.22 -10.48
N LEU A 87 -18.32 20.53 -9.50
CA LEU A 87 -18.23 21.03 -8.14
C LEU A 87 -17.28 22.22 -8.17
N PRO A 88 -17.65 23.36 -7.54
CA PRO A 88 -16.77 24.52 -7.39
C PRO A 88 -15.66 24.25 -6.34
N LEU A 89 -15.17 23.02 -6.26
CA LEU A 89 -13.90 22.64 -5.63
C LEU A 89 -12.70 23.08 -6.51
N ALA A 90 -12.93 24.03 -7.43
CA ALA A 90 -12.25 24.18 -8.71
C ALA A 90 -11.08 25.17 -8.73
N GLU A 91 -10.71 25.77 -7.60
CA GLU A 91 -9.54 26.66 -7.56
C GLU A 91 -8.36 26.10 -6.76
N ASP A 92 -8.54 25.05 -5.97
CA ASP A 92 -7.47 24.47 -5.18
C ASP A 92 -6.99 23.17 -5.84
N ASP A 93 -6.11 23.30 -6.84
CA ASP A 93 -5.42 22.19 -7.52
C ASP A 93 -4.82 21.20 -6.53
N LEU A 94 -4.45 21.69 -5.34
CA LEU A 94 -3.97 20.91 -4.22
C LEU A 94 -4.99 19.87 -3.74
N ILE A 95 -6.25 20.28 -3.53
CA ILE A 95 -7.30 19.39 -3.01
C ILE A 95 -7.62 18.31 -4.04
N ARG A 96 -7.74 18.68 -5.31
CA ARG A 96 -8.00 17.73 -6.41
C ARG A 96 -6.90 16.67 -6.52
N PHE A 97 -5.65 17.09 -6.33
CA PHE A 97 -4.50 16.19 -6.37
C PHE A 97 -4.44 15.26 -5.15
N PHE A 98 -4.63 15.77 -3.93
CA PHE A 98 -4.43 14.98 -2.71
C PHE A 98 -5.65 14.19 -2.25
N ALA A 99 -6.87 14.59 -2.58
CA ALA A 99 -8.08 13.92 -2.09
C ALA A 99 -8.15 12.42 -2.47
N PRO A 100 -7.90 12.01 -3.73
CA PRO A 100 -7.91 10.59 -4.11
C PRO A 100 -6.86 9.76 -3.34
N MET A 101 -5.66 10.33 -3.14
CA MET A 101 -4.57 9.72 -2.36
C MET A 101 -4.96 9.53 -0.90
N VAL A 102 -5.53 10.55 -0.25
CA VAL A 102 -5.94 10.50 1.15
C VAL A 102 -7.05 9.47 1.35
N ILE A 103 -8.07 9.46 0.49
CA ILE A 103 -9.16 8.47 0.55
C ILE A 103 -8.60 7.05 0.46
N SER A 104 -7.73 6.81 -0.52
CA SER A 104 -7.12 5.50 -0.72
C SER A 104 -6.23 5.08 0.46
N ALA A 105 -5.44 6.02 1.01
CA ALA A 105 -4.61 5.79 2.19
C ALA A 105 -5.45 5.44 3.43
N LEU A 106 -6.61 6.08 3.62
CA LEU A 106 -7.52 5.77 4.71
C LEU A 106 -8.08 4.34 4.59
N VAL A 107 -8.54 3.97 3.38
CA VAL A 107 -9.06 2.62 3.11
C VAL A 107 -8.01 1.55 3.40
N VAL A 108 -6.78 1.73 2.93
CA VAL A 108 -5.68 0.79 3.20
C VAL A 108 -5.37 0.73 4.70
N GLY A 109 -5.36 1.88 5.38
CA GLY A 109 -5.12 1.96 6.82
C GLY A 109 -6.07 1.11 7.65
N PHE A 110 -7.36 1.05 7.30
CA PHE A 110 -8.34 0.21 8.00
C PHE A 110 -8.30 -1.27 7.61
N LEU A 111 -7.98 -1.58 6.34
CA LEU A 111 -8.01 -2.96 5.83
C LEU A 111 -6.73 -3.75 6.09
N ALA A 112 -5.60 -3.08 6.32
CA ALA A 112 -4.29 -3.71 6.36
C ALA A 112 -4.17 -4.81 7.43
N ASP A 113 -4.61 -4.54 8.66
CA ASP A 113 -4.49 -5.51 9.76
C ASP A 113 -5.36 -6.75 9.51
N ILE A 114 -6.54 -6.59 8.93
CA ILE A 114 -7.44 -7.70 8.56
C ILE A 114 -6.81 -8.55 7.46
N LEU A 115 -6.29 -7.91 6.40
CA LEU A 115 -5.65 -8.61 5.29
C LEU A 115 -4.40 -9.36 5.75
N TYR A 116 -3.63 -8.75 6.66
CA TYR A 116 -2.44 -9.37 7.22
C TYR A 116 -2.77 -10.55 8.13
N TRP A 117 -3.75 -10.43 9.02
CA TRP A 117 -4.25 -11.55 9.83
C TRP A 117 -4.69 -12.73 8.94
N ARG A 118 -5.52 -12.46 7.92
CA ARG A 118 -5.98 -13.49 6.97
C ARG A 118 -4.81 -14.17 6.26
N HIS A 119 -3.79 -13.41 5.89
CA HIS A 119 -2.61 -13.95 5.25
C HIS A 119 -1.81 -14.86 6.18
N CYS A 120 -1.48 -14.37 7.38
CA CYS A 120 -0.75 -15.13 8.40
C CYS A 120 -1.47 -16.44 8.72
N ARG A 121 -2.77 -16.37 9.04
CA ARG A 121 -3.58 -17.54 9.37
C ARG A 121 -3.57 -18.56 8.25
N ARG A 122 -3.91 -18.15 7.01
CA ARG A 122 -3.90 -19.05 5.85
C ARG A 122 -2.54 -19.68 5.58
N LYS A 123 -1.43 -18.94 5.76
CA LYS A 123 -0.09 -19.48 5.51
C LYS A 123 0.35 -20.45 6.60
N VAL A 124 0.17 -20.09 7.86
CA VAL A 124 0.52 -20.95 9.00
C VAL A 124 -0.29 -22.24 8.94
N ASP A 125 -1.61 -22.16 8.75
CA ASP A 125 -2.47 -23.34 8.64
C ASP A 125 -2.04 -24.25 7.48
N LYS A 126 -1.74 -23.68 6.31
CA LYS A 126 -1.26 -24.45 5.15
C LYS A 126 0.08 -25.12 5.38
N LEU A 127 1.01 -24.44 6.05
CA LEU A 127 2.33 -25.01 6.35
C LEU A 127 2.23 -26.10 7.41
N TRP A 128 1.39 -25.90 8.43
CA TRP A 128 1.11 -26.90 9.45
C TRP A 128 0.50 -28.17 8.85
N GLN A 129 -0.54 -28.02 8.02
CA GLN A 129 -1.16 -29.16 7.34
C GLN A 129 -0.18 -29.93 6.44
N ARG A 130 0.81 -29.24 5.85
CA ARG A 130 1.74 -29.85 4.91
C ARG A 130 2.95 -30.50 5.59
N TYR A 131 3.43 -29.93 6.70
CA TYR A 131 4.72 -30.32 7.29
C TYR A 131 4.68 -30.53 8.81
N GLY A 132 3.59 -30.21 9.49
CA GLY A 132 3.50 -30.24 10.96
C GLY A 132 3.73 -31.62 11.57
N HIS A 133 3.45 -32.70 10.82
CA HIS A 133 3.72 -34.07 11.27
C HIS A 133 5.09 -34.62 10.81
N GLN A 134 5.80 -33.90 9.94
CA GLN A 134 7.03 -34.38 9.29
C GLN A 134 8.29 -33.72 9.84
N LEU A 135 8.19 -32.50 10.35
CA LEU A 135 9.32 -31.72 10.86
C LEU A 135 9.31 -31.72 12.39
N THR A 136 10.50 -31.60 12.97
CA THR A 136 10.65 -31.25 14.38
C THR A 136 10.18 -29.81 14.62
N ASP A 137 9.75 -29.50 15.85
CA ASP A 137 9.26 -28.16 16.21
C ASP A 137 10.26 -27.05 15.86
N VAL A 138 11.55 -27.30 16.07
CA VAL A 138 12.64 -26.36 15.76
C VAL A 138 12.74 -26.12 14.25
N ALA A 139 12.76 -27.19 13.45
CA ALA A 139 12.85 -27.09 12.00
C ALA A 139 11.59 -26.44 11.39
N PHE A 140 10.43 -26.70 11.97
CA PHE A 140 9.18 -26.06 11.55
C PHE A 140 9.16 -24.57 11.90
N ALA A 141 9.64 -24.18 13.09
CA ALA A 141 9.78 -22.77 13.47
C ALA A 141 10.72 -22.01 12.52
N GLU A 142 11.85 -22.61 12.13
CA GLU A 142 12.74 -22.01 11.13
C GLU A 142 12.08 -21.85 9.76
N LEU A 143 11.31 -22.85 9.32
CA LEU A 143 10.55 -22.77 8.07
C LEU A 143 9.56 -21.59 8.11
N LEU A 144 8.83 -21.43 9.23
CA LEU A 144 7.91 -20.32 9.43
C LEU A 144 8.64 -18.97 9.41
N ALA A 145 9.77 -18.85 10.10
CA ALA A 145 10.58 -17.63 10.12
C ALA A 145 11.08 -17.22 8.72
N ARG A 146 11.51 -18.19 7.90
CA ARG A 146 11.93 -17.93 6.51
C ARG A 146 10.78 -17.44 5.64
N LYS A 147 9.60 -18.04 5.78
CA LYS A 147 8.41 -17.71 4.97
C LYS A 147 7.67 -16.46 5.44
N GLY A 148 7.83 -16.10 6.70
CA GLY A 148 7.26 -14.92 7.35
C GLY A 148 8.23 -13.75 7.44
N GLY A 149 8.01 -12.86 8.41
CA GLY A 149 8.82 -11.69 8.65
C GLY A 149 8.67 -10.58 7.61
N ILE A 150 9.76 -9.82 7.43
CA ILE A 150 9.78 -8.61 6.59
C ILE A 150 10.79 -8.77 5.45
N ASN A 151 10.59 -8.03 4.36
CA ASN A 151 11.54 -7.94 3.25
C ASN A 151 11.99 -6.49 3.03
N LEU A 152 12.72 -5.93 4.00
CA LEU A 152 13.20 -4.55 3.93
C LEU A 152 14.12 -4.32 2.72
N LYS A 153 15.08 -5.22 2.47
CA LYS A 153 16.02 -5.11 1.34
C LYS A 153 15.28 -5.06 0.01
N GLY A 154 14.29 -5.93 -0.18
CA GLY A 154 13.49 -5.94 -1.41
C GLY A 154 12.69 -4.65 -1.60
N VAL A 155 12.10 -4.10 -0.53
CA VAL A 155 11.37 -2.82 -0.61
C VAL A 155 12.32 -1.67 -0.92
N LEU A 156 13.48 -1.58 -0.29
CA LEU A 156 14.46 -0.52 -0.56
C LEU A 156 14.97 -0.55 -2.01
N TRP A 157 15.28 -1.74 -2.53
CA TRP A 157 15.66 -1.90 -3.93
C TRP A 157 14.56 -1.46 -4.88
N PHE A 158 13.32 -1.88 -4.61
CA PHE A 158 12.18 -1.53 -5.46
C PHE A 158 11.92 -0.02 -5.44
N VAL A 159 11.85 0.60 -4.25
CA VAL A 159 11.68 2.05 -4.10
C VAL A 159 12.83 2.80 -4.79
N GLY A 160 14.07 2.40 -4.55
CA GLY A 160 15.25 2.99 -5.21
C GLY A 160 15.18 2.91 -6.73
N SER A 161 14.71 1.77 -7.29
CA SER A 161 14.54 1.60 -8.73
C SER A 161 13.45 2.51 -9.32
N VAL A 162 12.34 2.70 -8.60
CA VAL A 162 11.25 3.61 -9.02
C VAL A 162 11.76 5.05 -9.00
N PHE A 163 12.45 5.49 -7.95
CA PHE A 163 13.04 6.82 -7.91
C PHE A 163 14.07 7.03 -9.03
N ALA A 164 14.97 6.08 -9.26
CA ALA A 164 15.96 6.16 -10.33
C ALA A 164 15.29 6.28 -11.71
N LEU A 165 14.22 5.52 -11.96
CA LEU A 165 13.42 5.61 -13.19
C LEU A 165 12.79 7.01 -13.32
N LEU A 166 12.13 7.51 -12.27
CA LEU A 166 11.51 8.83 -12.28
C LEU A 166 12.55 9.93 -12.55
N PHE A 167 13.68 9.92 -11.85
CA PHE A 167 14.78 10.86 -12.09
C PHE A 167 15.32 10.77 -13.52
N GLY A 168 15.43 9.56 -14.08
CA GLY A 168 15.82 9.36 -15.46
C GLY A 168 14.83 9.97 -16.46
N ILE A 169 13.52 9.76 -16.23
CA ILE A 169 12.45 10.34 -17.06
C ILE A 169 12.44 11.86 -16.95
N PHE A 170 12.47 12.41 -15.73
CA PHE A 170 12.50 13.86 -15.51
C PHE A 170 13.76 14.50 -16.09
N GLY A 171 14.93 13.89 -15.91
CA GLY A 171 16.18 14.36 -16.50
C GLY A 171 16.15 14.33 -18.03
N TRP A 172 15.59 13.27 -18.62
CA TRP A 172 15.41 13.17 -20.07
C TRP A 172 14.44 14.22 -20.61
N LEU A 173 13.28 14.42 -19.96
CA LEU A 173 12.32 15.47 -20.32
C LEU A 173 12.95 16.87 -20.20
N TYR A 174 13.72 17.12 -19.14
CA TYR A 174 14.44 18.38 -18.95
C TYR A 174 15.48 18.63 -20.06
N MET A 175 16.13 17.57 -20.56
CA MET A 175 17.09 17.69 -21.67
C MET A 175 16.43 17.90 -23.03
N GLN A 176 15.15 17.53 -23.23
CA GLN A 176 14.46 17.77 -24.50
C GLN A 176 14.11 19.24 -24.73
N ASP A 177 13.94 20.03 -23.67
CA ASP A 177 13.63 21.45 -23.78
C ASP A 177 14.42 22.30 -22.77
N PRO A 178 15.74 22.46 -22.98
CA PRO A 178 16.60 23.24 -22.08
C PRO A 178 16.23 24.73 -22.05
N VAL A 179 15.53 25.22 -23.08
CA VAL A 179 15.12 26.62 -23.21
C VAL A 179 13.97 26.94 -22.26
N THR A 180 12.99 26.04 -22.13
CA THR A 180 11.86 26.22 -21.22
C THR A 180 12.30 26.10 -19.74
N GLY A 181 13.25 25.20 -19.43
CA GLY A 181 13.86 25.12 -18.10
C GLY A 181 14.64 26.38 -17.71
N TRP A 182 15.42 26.93 -18.65
CA TRP A 182 16.17 28.19 -18.43
C TRP A 182 15.24 29.39 -18.23
N ARG A 183 14.14 29.49 -18.98
CA ARG A 183 13.15 30.59 -18.83
C ARG A 183 12.43 30.60 -17.49
N ILE A 184 12.12 29.43 -16.93
CA ILE A 184 11.49 29.32 -15.61
C ILE A 184 12.49 29.74 -14.51
N LEU A 185 13.77 29.38 -14.66
CA LEU A 185 14.83 29.75 -13.70
C LEU A 185 15.31 31.21 -13.84
N SER A 186 15.25 31.78 -15.04
CA SER A 186 15.68 33.17 -15.30
C SER A 186 14.64 34.22 -14.91
N GLY A 187 13.43 33.80 -14.50
CA GLY A 187 12.34 34.72 -14.17
C GLY A 187 11.80 35.49 -15.39
N GLU A 188 12.11 35.07 -16.61
CA GLU A 188 11.51 35.64 -17.82
C GLU A 188 10.03 35.25 -17.85
N ALA A 189 9.18 36.23 -17.53
CA ALA A 189 7.74 36.08 -17.55
C ALA A 189 7.29 35.49 -18.90
N ILE A 190 6.65 34.32 -18.85
CA ILE A 190 6.01 33.69 -20.00
C ILE A 190 4.93 34.64 -20.49
N GLY A 191 5.26 35.45 -21.50
CA GLY A 191 4.39 36.48 -22.03
C GLY A 191 3.05 35.90 -22.46
N ASN A 192 1.98 36.41 -21.83
CA ASN A 192 0.59 36.40 -22.29
C ASN A 192 0.13 35.14 -23.05
N ILE A 193 -0.07 34.05 -22.31
CA ILE A 193 -0.95 32.98 -22.79
C ILE A 193 -2.37 33.53 -22.75
N LYS A 194 -2.94 33.83 -23.93
CA LYS A 194 -4.35 34.17 -24.12
C LYS A 194 -5.22 33.13 -23.39
N LYS A 195 -5.96 33.57 -22.37
CA LYS A 195 -6.98 32.74 -21.70
C LYS A 195 -7.98 32.22 -22.76
N PRO A 196 -8.25 30.90 -22.81
CA PRO A 196 -9.31 30.39 -23.67
C PRO A 196 -10.68 30.88 -23.20
N ALA A 197 -11.47 31.33 -24.17
CA ALA A 197 -12.80 31.89 -24.01
C ALA A 197 -13.80 30.84 -23.51
N CYS A 198 -13.91 30.67 -22.18
CA CYS A 198 -15.01 29.92 -21.56
C CYS A 198 -16.18 30.82 -21.14
N GLU A 199 -16.20 32.08 -21.58
CA GLU A 199 -17.26 33.06 -21.27
C GLU A 199 -18.32 33.21 -22.37
N ALA A 200 -18.22 32.49 -23.49
CA ALA A 200 -19.21 32.54 -24.57
C ALA A 200 -20.35 31.54 -24.34
N GLY A 201 -21.16 31.72 -23.29
CA GLY A 201 -22.25 30.77 -23.05
C GLY A 201 -23.09 30.97 -21.79
N ARG A 202 -23.33 32.20 -21.36
CA ARG A 202 -24.42 32.52 -20.42
C ARG A 202 -25.13 33.78 -20.91
N SER A 203 -26.17 33.53 -21.71
CA SER A 203 -27.26 34.44 -22.07
C SER A 203 -28.06 34.86 -20.84
#